data_AF-A0A7V5V6U7-F1
#
_entry.id   AF-A0A7V5V6U7-F1
#
_cell.length_a   1.000
_cell.length_b   1.000
_cell.length_c   1.000
_cell.angle_alpha   90.00
_cell.angle_beta   90.00
_cell.angle_gamma   90.00
#
_symmetry.space_group_name_H-M   'P 1'
#
loop_
_entity.id
_entity.type
_entity.pdbx_description
1 polymer ?
#
loop_
_entity_poly.entity_id
_entity_poly.type
_entity_poly.pdbx_seq_one_letter_code
_entity_poly.pdbx_strand_id
1 'polypeptide(L)' 'MQPSFYIEDFSGLSKNIRATTTADVETALSGKPCTLDDLAALLSPAAEEFLPMMAARSRELTALRFGRTTQIFAPLYLS' A
#
# COMPACT_ATOMS: atom_id res chain seq x y z
N MET A 1 4.94 32.69 -16.27
CA MET A 1 5.07 31.36 -16.92
C MET A 1 4.84 30.33 -15.82
N GLN A 2 3.62 29.81 -15.68
CA GLN A 2 3.31 28.79 -14.67
C GLN A 2 3.74 27.41 -15.19
N PRO A 3 4.34 26.54 -14.35
CA PRO A 3 4.66 25.19 -14.76
C PRO A 3 3.37 24.38 -14.87
N SER A 4 3.13 23.80 -16.05
CA SER A 4 2.11 22.77 -16.24
C SER A 4 2.55 21.51 -15.49
N PHE A 5 1.93 21.23 -14.34
CA PHE A 5 2.05 19.92 -13.71
C PHE A 5 1.30 18.91 -14.58
N TYR A 6 2.06 18.12 -15.35
CA TYR A 6 1.51 16.96 -16.04
C TYR A 6 1.31 15.85 -15.01
N ILE A 7 0.06 15.40 -14.85
CA ILE A 7 -0.25 14.16 -14.15
C ILE A 7 0.01 13.03 -15.14
N GLU A 8 0.86 12.06 -14.77
CA GLU A 8 1.14 10.90 -15.61
C GLU A 8 -0.12 10.04 -15.86
N ASP A 9 -0.14 9.35 -17.00
CA ASP A 9 -1.21 8.41 -17.34
C ASP A 9 -1.04 7.07 -16.60
N PHE A 10 -1.91 6.83 -15.61
CA PHE A 10 -1.93 5.61 -14.81
C PHE A 10 -2.78 4.47 -15.41
N SER A 11 -3.16 4.56 -16.69
CA SER A 11 -4.01 3.56 -17.35
C SER A 11 -3.40 2.15 -17.35
N GLY A 12 -2.09 2.04 -17.59
CA GLY A 12 -1.37 0.76 -17.57
C GLY A 12 -1.35 0.12 -16.18
N LEU A 13 -1.01 0.91 -15.15
CA LEU A 13 -1.00 0.46 -13.76
C LEU A 13 -2.39 -0.02 -13.32
N SER A 14 -3.44 0.71 -13.69
CA SER A 14 -4.82 0.36 -13.37
C SER A 14 -5.23 -0.98 -13.98
N LYS A 15 -4.77 -1.29 -15.20
CA LYS A 15 -5.01 -2.59 -15.84
C LYS A 15 -4.28 -3.71 -15.09
N ASN A 16 -3.03 -3.50 -14.71
CA ASN A 16 -2.24 -4.50 -13.98
C ASN A 16 -2.87 -4.85 -12.64
N ILE A 17 -3.28 -3.84 -11.85
CA ILE A 17 -3.97 -4.03 -10.57
C ILE A 17 -5.27 -4.84 -10.72
N ARG A 18 -6.01 -4.64 -11.81
CA ARG A 18 -7.26 -5.38 -12.06
C ARG A 18 -7.03 -6.81 -12.56
N ALA A 19 -5.85 -7.10 -13.11
CA ALA A 19 -5.51 -8.42 -13.65
C ALA A 19 -4.93 -9.37 -12.58
N THR A 20 -4.59 -8.85 -11.39
CA THR A 20 -4.07 -9.65 -10.28
C THR A 20 -5.05 -10.73 -9.83
N THR A 21 -4.52 -11.91 -9.52
CA THR A 21 -5.25 -13.05 -8.98
C THR A 21 -5.07 -13.20 -7.47
N THR A 22 -5.92 -14.01 -6.84
CA THR A 22 -5.79 -14.34 -5.40
C THR A 22 -4.48 -15.05 -5.07
N ALA A 23 -3.96 -15.88 -5.98
CA ALA A 23 -2.67 -16.55 -5.82
C ALA A 23 -1.49 -15.55 -5.77
N ASP A 24 -1.57 -14.47 -6.56
CA ASP A 24 -0.58 -13.39 -6.52
C ASP A 24 -0.62 -12.66 -5.18
N VAL A 25 -1.83 -12.44 -4.62
CA VAL A 25 -2.03 -11.85 -3.29
C VAL A 25 -1.43 -12.71 -2.20
N GLU A 26 -1.66 -14.03 -2.22
CA GLU A 26 -1.07 -14.97 -1.26
C GLU A 26 0.47 -14.97 -1.33
N THR A 27 1.00 -14.94 -2.56
CA THR A 27 2.44 -14.85 -2.80
C THR A 27 3.00 -13.55 -2.23
N ALA A 28 2.36 -12.41 -2.51
CA ALA A 28 2.74 -11.10 -1.99
C ALA A 28 2.67 -11.02 -0.44
N LEU A 29 1.72 -11.73 0.19
CA LEU A 29 1.59 -11.78 1.64
C LEU A 29 2.66 -12.65 2.31
N SER A 30 3.18 -13.66 1.62
CA SER A 30 4.27 -14.50 2.13
C SER A 30 5.67 -13.94 1.80
N GLY A 31 5.81 -13.22 0.68
CA GLY A 31 7.07 -12.70 0.17
C GLY A 31 7.71 -11.60 1.01
N LYS A 32 9.04 -11.61 1.09
CA LYS A 32 9.88 -10.49 1.55
C LYS A 32 11.18 -10.44 0.72
N PRO A 33 11.62 -9.27 0.24
CA PRO A 33 10.97 -7.95 0.32
C PRO A 33 9.78 -7.81 -0.63
N CYS A 34 8.83 -6.92 -0.30
CA CYS A 34 7.66 -6.62 -1.14
C CYS A 34 8.10 -5.79 -2.36
N THR A 35 7.87 -6.31 -3.56
CA THR A 35 8.14 -5.63 -4.83
C THR A 35 6.99 -4.70 -5.23
N LEU A 36 7.15 -3.94 -6.32
CA LEU A 36 6.07 -3.11 -6.86
C LEU A 36 4.90 -3.96 -7.39
N ASP A 37 5.19 -5.13 -7.97
CA ASP A 37 4.15 -6.05 -8.44
C ASP A 37 3.40 -6.69 -7.27
N ASP A 38 4.11 -7.03 -6.19
CA ASP A 38 3.48 -7.48 -4.94
C ASP A 38 2.57 -6.39 -4.37
N LEU A 39 3.02 -5.12 -4.38
CA LEU A 39 2.18 -4.01 -3.94
C LEU A 39 0.93 -3.86 -4.81
N ALA A 40 1.06 -3.95 -6.13
CA ALA A 40 -0.08 -3.92 -7.04
C ALA A 40 -1.06 -5.06 -6.72
N ALA A 41 -0.55 -6.24 -6.36
CA ALA A 41 -1.37 -7.35 -5.97
C ALA A 41 -2.13 -7.09 -4.66
N LEU A 42 -1.46 -6.57 -3.63
CA LEU A 42 -2.07 -6.25 -2.33
C LEU A 42 -3.10 -5.11 -2.41
N LEU A 43 -3.05 -4.27 -3.45
CA LEU A 43 -4.01 -3.19 -3.71
C LEU A 43 -5.13 -3.58 -4.69
N SER A 44 -5.08 -4.81 -5.23
CA SER A 44 -6.06 -5.30 -6.21
C SER A 44 -7.42 -5.63 -5.59
N PRO A 45 -8.49 -5.70 -6.39
CA PRO A 45 -9.79 -6.22 -5.93
C PRO A 45 -9.70 -7.65 -5.38
N ALA A 46 -8.76 -8.47 -5.89
CA ALA A 46 -8.55 -9.83 -5.40
C ALA A 46 -8.02 -9.89 -3.95
N ALA A 47 -7.53 -8.76 -3.42
CA ALA A 47 -7.01 -8.67 -2.06
C ALA A 47 -8.08 -8.34 -1.00
N GLU A 48 -9.34 -8.13 -1.38
CA GLU A 48 -10.42 -7.69 -0.48
C GLU A 48 -10.62 -8.67 0.70
N GLU A 49 -10.65 -9.98 0.44
CA GLU A 49 -10.79 -11.01 1.47
C GLU A 49 -9.57 -11.11 2.40
N PHE A 50 -8.43 -10.57 1.98
CA PHE A 50 -7.16 -10.60 2.72
C PHE A 50 -6.93 -9.35 3.58
N LEU A 51 -7.82 -8.34 3.51
CA LEU A 51 -7.72 -7.11 4.32
C LEU A 51 -7.58 -7.36 5.83
N PRO A 52 -8.32 -8.29 6.46
CA PRO A 52 -8.15 -8.57 7.89
C PRO A 52 -6.74 -9.10 8.22
N MET A 53 -6.19 -9.95 7.37
CA MET A 53 -4.84 -10.49 7.54
C MET A 53 -3.77 -9.40 7.35
N MET A 54 -3.95 -8.52 6.36
CA MET A 54 -3.09 -7.37 6.14
C MET A 54 -3.10 -6.40 7.33
N ALA A 55 -4.28 -6.12 7.88
CA ALA A 55 -4.42 -5.27 9.06
C ALA A 55 -3.69 -5.85 10.28
N ALA A 56 -3.84 -7.16 10.52
CA ALA A 56 -3.13 -7.84 11.60
C ALA A 56 -1.60 -7.77 11.43
N ARG A 57 -1.10 -8.08 10.22
CA ARG A 57 0.32 -8.02 9.88
C ARG A 57 0.88 -6.60 10.00
N SER A 58 0.15 -5.61 9.50
CA SER A 58 0.51 -4.18 9.59
C SER A 58 0.64 -3.73 11.05
N ARG A 59 -0.31 -4.13 11.89
CA ARG A 59 -0.27 -3.85 13.34
C ARG A 59 0.93 -4.48 14.01
N GLU A 60 1.24 -5.74 13.70
CA GLU A 60 2.41 -6.43 14.24
C GLU A 60 3.72 -5.73 13.83
N LEU A 61 3.88 -5.43 12.53
CA LEU A 61 5.05 -4.73 12.01
C LEU A 61 5.21 -3.34 12.61
N THR A 62 4.10 -2.60 12.77
CA THR A 62 4.09 -1.30 13.44
C THR A 62 4.55 -1.44 14.89
N ALA A 63 4.05 -2.44 15.63
CA ALA A 63 4.45 -2.68 17.01
C ALA A 63 5.92 -3.08 17.15
N LEU A 64 6.45 -3.89 16.23
CA LEU A 64 7.87 -4.28 16.21
C LEU A 64 8.80 -3.09 15.96
N ARG A 65 8.37 -2.12 15.14
CA ARG A 65 9.19 -0.97 14.74
C ARG A 65 9.04 0.25 15.66
N PHE A 66 7.85 0.48 16.19
CA PHE A 66 7.49 1.71 16.92
C PHE A 66 6.98 1.46 18.34
N GLY A 67 6.86 0.19 18.76
CA GLY A 67 6.26 -0.16 20.04
C GLY A 67 4.75 0.13 20.07
N ARG A 68 4.24 0.46 21.26
CA ARG A 68 2.80 0.70 21.48
C ARG A 68 2.47 2.17 21.78
N THR A 69 3.44 3.06 21.57
CA THR A 69 3.30 4.49 21.86
C THR A 69 2.74 5.21 20.64
N THR A 70 1.70 6.02 20.84
CA THR A 70 1.15 6.89 19.80
C THR A 70 1.72 8.29 19.97
N GLN A 71 2.47 8.78 18.97
CA GLN A 71 2.98 10.15 18.95
C GLN A 71 1.92 11.06 18.33
N ILE A 72 1.55 12.13 19.03
CA ILE A 72 0.62 13.15 18.54
C ILE A 72 1.42 14.36 18.10
N PHE A 73 1.15 14.88 16.90
CA PHE A 73 1.78 16.06 16.34
C PHE A 73 0.72 17.04 15.83
N ALA A 74 0.93 18.34 16.08
CA ALA A 74 0.06 19.42 15.63
C ALA A 74 0.87 20.40 14.77
N PRO A 75 0.76 20.37 13.43
CA PRO A 75 1.47 21.32 12.57
C PRO A 75 0.89 22.72 12.71
N LEU A 76 1.75 23.72 12.90
CA LEU A 76 1.39 25.13 12.80
C LEU A 76 1.92 25.69 11.48
N TYR A 77 1.00 26.01 10.57
CA TYR A 77 1.32 26.73 9.34
C TYR A 77 1.21 28.23 9.62
N LEU A 78 2.34 28.93 9.61
CA LEU A 78 2.41 30.38 9.74
C LEU A 78 2.37 31.01 8.33
N SER A 79 1.68 32.15 8.22
CA SER A 79 1.54 32.95 7.00
C SER A 79 2.74 33.86 6.75
#